data_AF-A0A6A4IU81-F1
#
_entry.id   AF-A0A6A4IU81-F1
#
_cell.length_a   1.000
_cell.length_b   1.000
_cell.length_c   1.000
_cell.angle_alpha   90.00
_cell.angle_beta   90.00
_cell.angle_gamma   90.00
#
_symmetry.space_group_name_H-M   'P 1'
#
loop_
_entity.id
_entity.type
_entity.pdbx_description
1 polymer ?
#
loop_
_entity_poly.entity_id
_entity_poly.type
_entity_poly.pdbx_seq_one_letter_code
_entity_poly.pdbx_strand_id
1 'polypeptide(L)'
;MADDYECIFCDSDFSSDYRVRCHLENKHDWDVLTYWANKQFSRPEKVTSCGYCNMGLGDSFDDFLHHALSSCDEVSYYPRKMILVNTMSNALEYACAAAKNRPRGVLRAAPDWGLTTIENVDIAAVSSMSKQLILVCAAAPWDMNIPCVHREKLQTLFDVKCLFTQQGFSCHIYSVEVGARGIVSKNVFGYLRDLGTPEPSVQLTVRGVIRAIIEESESLLRAMPVAQQFFQSPFSP
;
A
#
# COMPACT_ATOMS: atom_id res chain seq x y z
N MET A 1 -3.33 -4.69 21.51
CA MET A 1 -4.26 -5.10 20.43
C MET A 1 -3.76 -4.58 19.07
N ALA A 2 -2.48 -4.82 18.75
CA ALA A 2 -1.89 -4.61 17.43
C ALA A 2 -0.82 -5.70 17.15
N ASP A 3 -0.95 -6.84 17.85
CA ASP A 3 0.04 -7.93 17.79
C ASP A 3 -0.33 -9.00 16.78
N ASP A 4 -1.57 -8.98 16.30
CA ASP A 4 -2.08 -9.92 15.32
C ASP A 4 -1.93 -9.37 13.90
N TYR A 5 -1.76 -10.28 12.95
CA TYR A 5 -1.68 -10.04 11.53
C TYR A 5 -3.08 -10.23 10.92
N GLU A 6 -3.62 -9.20 10.29
CA GLU A 6 -4.92 -9.28 9.64
C GLU A 6 -4.81 -9.80 8.19
N CYS A 7 -5.79 -10.59 7.75
CA CYS A 7 -5.93 -10.92 6.33
C CYS A 7 -6.35 -9.70 5.52
N ILE A 8 -5.71 -9.52 4.36
CA ILE A 8 -5.98 -8.38 3.47
C ILE A 8 -7.29 -8.51 2.70
N PHE A 9 -7.97 -9.66 2.75
CA PHE A 9 -9.21 -9.92 2.00
C PHE A 9 -10.41 -10.27 2.87
N CYS A 10 -10.21 -10.70 4.11
CA CYS A 10 -11.29 -11.10 5.01
C CYS A 10 -10.99 -10.70 6.46
N ASP A 11 -11.94 -10.93 7.36
CA ASP A 11 -11.86 -10.51 8.77
C ASP A 11 -11.20 -11.55 9.67
N SER A 12 -10.26 -12.33 9.13
CA SER A 12 -9.49 -13.30 9.90
C SER A 12 -8.17 -12.70 10.40
N ASP A 13 -7.85 -12.96 11.67
CA ASP A 13 -6.63 -12.49 12.34
C ASP A 13 -5.72 -13.66 12.73
N PHE A 14 -4.42 -13.40 12.75
CA PHE A 14 -3.40 -14.43 12.94
C PHE A 14 -2.28 -13.99 13.87
N SER A 15 -1.86 -14.87 14.76
CA SER A 15 -0.78 -14.60 15.72
C SER A 15 0.63 -14.52 15.12
N SER A 16 0.80 -14.65 13.79
CA SER A 16 2.11 -14.67 13.13
C SER A 16 2.00 -14.46 11.62
N ASP A 17 3.01 -13.83 11.04
CA ASP A 17 3.18 -13.65 9.58
C ASP A 17 3.05 -14.96 8.80
N TYR A 18 3.71 -16.04 9.25
CA TYR A 18 3.61 -17.36 8.60
C TYR A 18 2.15 -17.86 8.47
N ARG A 19 1.35 -17.71 9.53
CA ARG A 19 -0.04 -18.19 9.54
C ARG A 19 -0.94 -17.39 8.61
N VAL A 20 -0.78 -16.06 8.53
CA VAL A 20 -1.57 -15.26 7.58
C VAL A 20 -1.19 -15.59 6.14
N ARG A 21 0.10 -15.84 5.84
CA ARG A 21 0.54 -16.29 4.50
C ARG A 21 -0.07 -17.63 4.11
N CYS A 22 0.00 -18.62 5.00
CA CYS A 22 -0.67 -19.91 4.76
C CYS A 22 -2.17 -19.73 4.56
N HIS A 23 -2.82 -18.80 5.27
CA HIS A 23 -4.22 -18.50 5.05
C HIS A 23 -4.49 -17.90 3.66
N LEU A 24 -3.67 -16.93 3.22
CA LEU A 24 -3.78 -16.35 1.87
C LEU A 24 -3.67 -17.43 0.79
N GLU A 25 -2.68 -18.31 0.92
CA GLU A 25 -2.46 -19.45 0.01
C GLU A 25 -3.66 -20.39 -0.01
N ASN A 26 -4.17 -20.79 1.16
CA ASN A 26 -5.20 -21.83 1.26
C ASN A 26 -6.65 -21.34 1.10
N LYS A 27 -6.92 -20.05 1.30
CA LYS A 27 -8.30 -19.49 1.32
C LYS A 27 -8.56 -18.42 0.29
N HIS A 28 -7.52 -17.85 -0.30
CA HIS A 28 -7.63 -16.75 -1.26
C HIS A 28 -6.93 -17.04 -2.59
N ASP A 29 -6.66 -18.32 -2.89
CA ASP A 29 -6.02 -18.78 -4.12
C ASP A 29 -4.82 -17.91 -4.50
N TRP A 30 -3.94 -17.66 -3.52
CA TRP A 30 -2.85 -16.69 -3.65
C TRP A 30 -1.97 -16.95 -4.89
N ASP A 31 -1.70 -18.22 -5.20
CA ASP A 31 -0.92 -18.62 -6.38
C ASP A 31 -1.62 -18.21 -7.69
N VAL A 32 -2.95 -18.28 -7.74
CA VAL A 32 -3.74 -17.84 -8.89
C VAL A 32 -3.71 -16.32 -8.99
N LEU A 33 -3.88 -15.61 -7.87
CA LEU A 33 -3.81 -14.15 -7.82
C LEU A 33 -2.45 -13.63 -8.29
N THR A 34 -1.35 -14.18 -7.76
CA THR A 34 0.01 -13.80 -8.15
C THR A 34 0.30 -14.13 -9.61
N TYR A 35 -0.17 -15.28 -10.12
CA TYR A 35 -0.05 -15.61 -11.53
C TYR A 35 -0.74 -14.57 -12.44
N TRP A 36 -1.96 -14.14 -12.11
CA TRP A 36 -2.65 -13.09 -12.88
C TRP A 36 -2.01 -11.71 -12.70
N ALA A 37 -1.56 -11.39 -11.50
CA ALA A 37 -0.84 -10.15 -11.22
C ALA A 37 0.51 -10.09 -11.96
N ASN A 38 1.16 -11.22 -12.22
CA ASN A 38 2.40 -11.24 -13.00
C ASN A 38 2.16 -11.03 -14.50
N LYS A 39 0.99 -11.42 -15.03
CA LYS A 39 0.68 -11.30 -16.48
C LYS A 39 0.59 -9.87 -17.01
N GLN A 40 0.40 -8.88 -16.14
CA GLN A 40 0.44 -7.48 -16.56
C GLN A 40 1.86 -7.01 -16.89
N PHE A 41 2.89 -7.74 -16.44
CA PHE A 41 4.28 -7.41 -16.73
C PHE A 41 4.82 -8.28 -17.88
N SER A 42 5.63 -7.68 -18.75
CA SER A 42 6.33 -8.39 -19.81
C SER A 42 7.41 -9.30 -19.23
N ARG A 43 7.43 -10.57 -19.64
CA ARG A 43 8.53 -11.49 -19.30
C ARG A 43 9.77 -11.13 -20.13
N PRO A 44 10.92 -10.83 -19.51
CA PRO A 44 12.15 -10.64 -20.26
C PRO A 44 12.65 -11.97 -20.84
N GLU A 45 13.28 -11.92 -22.03
CA GLU A 45 13.72 -13.12 -22.77
C GLU A 45 14.82 -13.92 -22.03
N LYS A 46 15.64 -13.25 -21.22
CA LYS A 46 16.51 -13.83 -20.18
C LYS A 46 17.18 -12.69 -19.42
N VAL A 47 16.73 -12.43 -18.19
CA VAL A 47 17.40 -11.49 -17.28
C VAL A 47 18.00 -12.29 -16.14
N THR A 48 19.30 -12.52 -16.22
CA THR A 48 20.07 -13.27 -15.21
C THR A 48 20.63 -12.36 -14.11
N SER A 49 20.42 -11.05 -14.21
CA SER A 49 20.83 -10.08 -13.18
C SER A 49 20.01 -8.79 -13.22
N CYS A 50 19.88 -8.14 -12.08
CA CYS A 50 19.20 -6.86 -11.98
C CYS A 50 20.00 -5.74 -12.65
N GLY A 51 19.37 -4.97 -13.54
CA GLY A 51 19.99 -3.83 -14.21
C GLY A 51 20.40 -2.66 -13.29
N TYR A 52 19.82 -2.57 -12.09
CA TYR A 52 20.14 -1.50 -11.15
C TYR A 52 21.32 -1.83 -10.23
N CYS A 53 21.30 -3.02 -9.62
CA CYS A 53 22.28 -3.41 -8.60
C CYS A 53 23.20 -4.57 -9.02
N ASN A 54 23.04 -5.10 -10.25
CA ASN A 54 23.78 -6.25 -10.79
C ASN A 54 23.65 -7.55 -9.98
N MET A 55 22.69 -7.65 -9.06
CA MET A 55 22.41 -8.89 -8.33
C MET A 55 22.00 -9.99 -9.32
N GLY A 56 22.65 -11.16 -9.23
CA GLY A 56 22.26 -12.33 -10.02
C GLY A 56 20.87 -12.80 -9.66
N LEU A 57 20.01 -12.97 -10.66
CA LEU A 57 18.63 -13.44 -10.51
C LEU A 57 18.50 -14.78 -11.22
N GLY A 58 17.82 -15.74 -10.60
CA GLY A 58 17.53 -17.04 -11.22
C GLY A 58 16.60 -16.90 -12.43
N ASP A 59 16.28 -18.02 -13.09
CA ASP A 59 15.39 -18.03 -14.28
C ASP A 59 13.89 -17.80 -13.95
N SER A 60 13.55 -17.46 -12.69
CA SER A 60 12.19 -17.18 -12.23
C SER A 60 11.82 -15.72 -12.49
N PHE A 61 10.78 -15.51 -13.29
CA PHE A 61 10.23 -14.17 -13.51
C PHE A 61 9.67 -13.53 -12.23
N ASP A 62 9.14 -14.34 -11.31
CA ASP A 62 8.63 -13.84 -10.03
C ASP A 62 9.77 -13.35 -9.14
N ASP A 63 10.90 -14.07 -9.10
CA ASP A 63 12.08 -13.66 -8.33
C ASP A 63 12.65 -12.33 -8.86
N PHE A 64 12.64 -12.17 -10.18
CA PHE A 64 13.02 -10.92 -10.83
C PHE A 64 12.10 -9.76 -10.41
N LEU A 65 10.79 -9.95 -10.48
CA LEU A 65 9.81 -8.94 -10.07
C LEU A 65 9.93 -8.62 -8.57
N HIS A 66 10.05 -9.63 -7.71
CA HIS A 66 10.20 -9.45 -6.28
C HIS A 66 11.47 -8.66 -5.94
N HIS A 67 12.59 -8.97 -6.61
CA HIS A 67 13.81 -8.21 -6.44
C HIS A 67 13.61 -6.75 -6.87
N ALA A 68 13.24 -6.51 -8.13
CA ALA A 68 13.14 -5.15 -8.67
C ALA A 68 12.12 -4.30 -7.92
N LEU A 69 10.97 -4.88 -7.57
CA LEU A 69 9.84 -4.16 -6.98
C LEU A 69 9.82 -4.16 -5.45
N SER A 70 10.69 -4.91 -4.76
CA SER A 70 10.68 -4.93 -3.29
C SER A 70 12.03 -5.00 -2.58
N SER A 71 13.07 -5.52 -3.22
CA SER A 71 14.33 -5.86 -2.53
C SER A 71 15.57 -5.19 -3.13
N CYS A 72 15.39 -4.31 -4.11
CA CYS A 72 16.49 -3.62 -4.77
C CYS A 72 16.72 -2.27 -4.09
N ASP A 73 17.86 -2.14 -3.40
CA ASP A 73 18.22 -0.93 -2.63
C ASP A 73 18.40 0.31 -3.53
N GLU A 74 18.67 0.10 -4.82
CA GLU A 74 18.84 1.16 -5.82
C GLU A 74 17.50 1.69 -6.38
N VAL A 75 16.38 1.04 -6.04
CA VAL A 75 15.05 1.41 -6.55
C VAL A 75 14.23 2.06 -5.45
N SER A 76 13.91 3.35 -5.63
CA SER A 76 13.01 4.04 -4.71
C SER A 76 11.56 3.59 -4.91
N TYR A 77 10.97 3.03 -3.86
CA TYR A 77 9.56 2.64 -3.82
C TYR A 77 8.61 3.78 -3.40
N TYR A 78 9.18 4.94 -3.09
CA TYR A 78 8.45 6.13 -2.65
C TYR A 78 7.39 6.62 -3.66
N PRO A 79 7.63 6.62 -4.99
CA PRO A 79 6.62 7.07 -5.96
C PRO A 79 5.30 6.31 -5.85
N ARG A 80 5.34 4.97 -5.72
CA ARG A 80 4.12 4.15 -5.57
C ARG A 80 3.36 4.44 -4.29
N LYS A 81 4.07 4.63 -3.18
CA LYS A 81 3.45 5.09 -1.91
C LYS A 81 2.75 6.42 -2.12
N MET A 82 3.38 7.37 -2.81
CA MET A 82 2.81 8.71 -3.02
C MET A 82 1.55 8.71 -3.88
N ILE A 83 1.40 7.78 -4.84
CA ILE A 83 0.14 7.59 -5.57
C ILE A 83 -1.00 7.31 -4.59
N LEU A 84 -0.78 6.42 -3.63
CA LEU A 84 -1.78 6.08 -2.62
C LEU A 84 -2.02 7.24 -1.65
N VAL A 85 -0.96 7.88 -1.13
CA VAL A 85 -1.07 9.05 -0.23
C VAL A 85 -1.90 10.15 -0.88
N ASN A 86 -1.56 10.57 -2.11
CA ASN A 86 -2.25 11.65 -2.80
C ASN A 86 -3.73 11.30 -3.03
N THR A 87 -4.02 10.07 -3.47
CA THR A 87 -5.39 9.65 -3.75
C THR A 87 -6.24 9.60 -2.49
N MET A 88 -5.70 9.02 -1.40
CA MET A 88 -6.41 8.89 -0.13
C MET A 88 -6.54 10.23 0.61
N SER A 89 -5.57 11.13 0.44
CA SER A 89 -5.62 12.49 0.95
C SER A 89 -6.71 13.31 0.25
N ASN A 90 -6.80 13.23 -1.08
CA ASN A 90 -7.86 13.89 -1.84
C ASN A 90 -9.26 13.40 -1.43
N ALA A 91 -9.41 12.08 -1.18
CA ALA A 91 -10.66 11.52 -0.67
C ALA A 91 -11.02 12.08 0.72
N LEU A 92 -10.03 12.19 1.63
CA LEU A 92 -10.23 12.78 2.96
C LEU A 92 -10.60 14.25 2.88
N GLU A 93 -9.90 15.03 2.06
CA GLU A 93 -10.14 16.45 1.88
C GLU A 93 -11.57 16.70 1.38
N TYR A 94 -12.02 15.92 0.39
CA TYR A 94 -13.39 15.97 -0.09
C TYR A 94 -14.41 15.64 1.01
N ALA A 95 -14.14 14.58 1.80
CA ALA A 95 -15.00 14.20 2.92
C ALA A 95 -15.06 15.30 4.00
N CYS A 96 -13.92 15.90 4.36
CA CYS A 96 -13.82 17.03 5.28
C CYS A 96 -14.62 18.24 4.79
N ALA A 97 -14.52 18.58 3.51
CA ALA A 97 -15.29 19.68 2.92
C ALA A 97 -16.81 19.40 2.95
N ALA A 98 -17.21 18.16 2.65
CA ALA A 98 -18.61 17.75 2.71
C ALA A 98 -19.17 17.75 4.13
N ALA A 99 -18.38 17.33 5.13
CA ALA A 99 -18.78 17.23 6.53
C ALA A 99 -19.22 18.57 7.16
N LYS A 100 -18.77 19.70 6.60
CA LYS A 100 -19.19 21.05 7.03
C LYS A 100 -20.68 21.29 6.88
N ASN A 101 -21.30 20.69 5.86
CA ASN A 101 -22.72 20.90 5.52
C ASN A 101 -23.56 19.62 5.63
N ARG A 102 -22.95 18.46 5.36
CA ARG A 102 -23.61 17.16 5.29
C ARG A 102 -22.64 16.08 5.78
N PRO A 103 -22.54 15.85 7.09
CA PRO A 103 -21.68 14.78 7.62
C PRO A 103 -22.06 13.44 7.01
N ARG A 104 -21.05 12.66 6.65
CA ARG A 104 -21.18 11.29 6.15
C ARG A 104 -20.06 10.44 6.75
N GLY A 105 -20.34 9.16 6.88
CA GLY A 105 -19.35 8.21 7.39
C GLY A 105 -18.94 8.53 8.83
N VAL A 106 -17.64 8.48 9.10
CA VAL A 106 -17.06 8.67 10.44
C VAL A 106 -16.87 10.13 10.85
N LEU A 107 -16.98 11.08 9.90
CA LEU A 107 -16.80 12.50 10.16
C LEU A 107 -18.07 13.11 10.77
N ARG A 108 -17.96 13.64 11.99
CA ARG A 108 -19.05 14.42 12.62
C ARG A 108 -19.18 15.78 11.95
N ALA A 109 -20.37 16.36 12.04
CA ALA A 109 -20.61 17.72 11.57
C ALA A 109 -19.75 18.71 12.36
N ALA A 110 -18.79 19.33 11.68
CA ALA A 110 -17.99 20.41 12.23
C ALA A 110 -17.49 21.32 11.09
N PRO A 111 -17.51 22.64 11.25
CA PRO A 111 -17.07 23.57 10.20
C PRO A 111 -15.56 23.64 10.05
N ASP A 112 -14.81 23.20 11.06
CA ASP A 112 -13.36 23.36 11.20
C ASP A 112 -12.55 22.15 10.75
N TRP A 113 -13.17 21.16 10.10
CA TRP A 113 -12.43 20.06 9.49
C TRP A 113 -11.39 20.57 8.50
N GLY A 114 -10.16 20.09 8.66
CA GLY A 114 -9.06 20.37 7.76
C GLY A 114 -7.96 19.31 7.85
N LEU A 115 -7.22 19.15 6.74
CA LEU A 115 -6.00 18.37 6.73
C LEU A 115 -4.95 19.02 7.64
N THR A 116 -4.11 18.19 8.25
CA THR A 116 -3.03 18.63 9.13
C THR A 116 -1.84 17.68 9.01
N THR A 117 -0.68 18.10 9.49
CA THR A 117 0.53 17.29 9.50
C THR A 117 0.78 16.78 10.91
N ILE A 118 0.96 15.48 11.03
CA ILE A 118 1.36 14.81 12.28
C ILE A 118 2.57 13.96 11.97
N GLU A 119 3.59 14.04 12.82
CA GLU A 119 4.82 13.27 12.64
C GLU A 119 4.52 11.76 12.55
N ASN A 120 5.21 11.06 11.66
CA ASN A 120 5.04 9.63 11.38
C ASN A 120 3.66 9.20 10.84
N VAL A 121 2.81 10.14 10.45
CA VAL A 121 1.50 9.88 9.81
C VAL A 121 1.51 10.46 8.40
N ASP A 122 1.09 9.66 7.42
CA ASP A 122 1.11 10.09 6.02
C ASP A 122 0.02 11.10 5.69
N ILE A 123 -1.18 10.91 6.27
CA ILE A 123 -2.33 11.80 6.07
C ILE A 123 -3.04 11.95 7.41
N ALA A 124 -3.30 13.19 7.83
CA ALA A 124 -4.13 13.46 8.99
C ALA A 124 -5.17 14.54 8.71
N ALA A 125 -6.33 14.41 9.34
CA ALA A 125 -7.34 15.47 9.39
C ALA A 125 -7.86 15.63 10.80
N VAL A 126 -8.12 16.86 11.21
CA VAL A 126 -8.56 17.19 12.55
C VAL A 126 -9.76 18.14 12.53
N SER A 127 -10.64 17.96 13.52
CA SER A 127 -11.60 18.98 13.94
C SER A 127 -11.41 19.20 15.44
N SER A 128 -11.01 20.41 15.79
CA SER A 128 -10.82 20.81 17.19
C SER A 128 -12.16 21.01 17.89
N MET A 129 -13.17 21.51 17.18
CA MET A 129 -14.52 21.72 17.70
C MET A 129 -15.20 20.41 18.08
N SER A 130 -15.15 19.41 17.19
CA SER A 130 -15.75 18.09 17.46
C SER A 130 -14.82 17.12 18.19
N LYS A 131 -13.57 17.54 18.45
CA LYS A 131 -12.49 16.73 19.02
C LYS A 131 -12.35 15.40 18.28
N GLN A 132 -12.27 15.45 16.96
CA GLN A 132 -12.05 14.27 16.12
C GLN A 132 -10.73 14.36 15.37
N LEU A 133 -10.11 13.20 15.21
CA LEU A 133 -8.85 13.04 14.50
C LEU A 133 -8.94 11.81 13.60
N ILE A 134 -8.57 11.97 12.33
CA ILE A 134 -8.40 10.88 11.36
C ILE A 134 -6.91 10.77 11.08
N LEU A 135 -6.34 9.58 11.24
CA LEU A 135 -4.93 9.30 10.97
C LEU A 135 -4.86 8.17 9.94
N VAL A 136 -4.06 8.35 8.90
CA VAL A 136 -3.89 7.36 7.84
C VAL A 136 -2.41 7.17 7.54
N CYS A 137 -1.99 5.90 7.48
CA CYS A 137 -0.72 5.51 6.91
C CYS A 137 -0.96 4.73 5.62
N ALA A 138 -0.17 5.03 4.60
CA ALA A 138 -0.26 4.40 3.29
C ALA A 138 1.00 3.59 2.99
N ALA A 139 0.83 2.45 2.32
CA ALA A 139 1.97 1.66 1.85
C ALA A 139 1.71 1.02 0.49
N ALA A 140 2.79 0.84 -0.27
CA ALA A 140 2.77 0.10 -1.52
C ALA A 140 3.86 -1.01 -1.56
N PRO A 141 3.76 -2.04 -0.69
CA PRO A 141 4.79 -3.05 -0.54
C PRO A 141 4.69 -4.15 -1.60
N TRP A 142 5.58 -5.14 -1.58
CA TRP A 142 5.29 -6.44 -2.21
C TRP A 142 4.01 -7.03 -1.64
N ASP A 143 3.18 -7.64 -2.48
CA ASP A 143 1.80 -8.00 -2.10
C ASP A 143 1.76 -8.97 -0.90
N MET A 144 2.72 -9.90 -0.82
CA MET A 144 2.80 -10.86 0.29
C MET A 144 3.22 -10.20 1.62
N ASN A 145 3.83 -9.02 1.57
CA ASN A 145 4.26 -8.27 2.74
C ASN A 145 3.19 -7.32 3.27
N ILE A 146 2.03 -7.19 2.59
CA ILE A 146 0.95 -6.30 3.03
C ILE A 146 0.53 -6.57 4.49
N PRO A 147 0.28 -7.82 4.95
CA PRO A 147 -0.12 -8.05 6.34
C PRO A 147 0.92 -7.57 7.37
N CYS A 148 2.21 -7.74 7.08
CA CYS A 148 3.28 -7.30 7.97
C CYS A 148 3.35 -5.77 8.04
N VAL A 149 3.33 -5.10 6.88
CA VAL A 149 3.36 -3.64 6.82
C VAL A 149 2.11 -3.03 7.45
N HIS A 150 0.94 -3.64 7.23
CA HIS A 150 -0.31 -3.22 7.86
C HIS A 150 -0.19 -3.18 9.39
N ARG A 151 0.31 -4.27 9.98
CA ARG A 151 0.55 -4.36 11.43
C ARG A 151 1.50 -3.26 11.93
N GLU A 152 2.64 -3.08 11.27
CA GLU A 152 3.63 -2.05 11.63
C GLU A 152 3.04 -0.64 11.59
N LYS A 153 2.27 -0.32 10.55
CA LYS A 153 1.61 0.98 10.39
C LYS A 153 0.51 1.19 11.42
N LEU A 154 -0.29 0.17 11.72
CA LEU A 154 -1.29 0.26 12.79
C LEU A 154 -0.63 0.49 14.16
N GLN A 155 0.51 -0.15 14.44
CA GLN A 155 1.25 0.12 15.68
C GLN A 155 1.68 1.59 15.77
N THR A 156 2.27 2.13 14.69
CA THR A 156 2.64 3.56 14.63
C THR A 156 1.43 4.47 14.87
N LEU A 157 0.31 4.18 14.20
CA LEU A 157 -0.93 4.96 14.34
C LEU A 157 -1.53 4.83 15.74
N PHE A 158 -1.40 3.66 16.38
CA PHE A 158 -1.89 3.42 17.73
C PHE A 158 -1.15 4.28 18.75
N ASP A 159 0.18 4.36 18.63
CA ASP A 159 1.00 5.18 19.52
C ASP A 159 0.60 6.66 19.43
N VAL A 160 0.41 7.17 18.20
CA VAL A 160 -0.09 8.54 17.98
C VAL A 160 -1.51 8.72 18.52
N LYS A 161 -2.40 7.77 18.27
CA LYS A 161 -3.78 7.79 18.78
C LYS A 161 -3.80 7.89 20.30
N CYS A 162 -2.94 7.17 21.02
CA CYS A 162 -2.88 7.24 22.48
C CYS A 162 -2.59 8.66 22.97
N LEU A 163 -1.65 9.37 22.35
CA LEU A 163 -1.29 10.74 22.70
C LEU A 163 -2.46 11.73 22.53
N PHE A 164 -3.21 11.62 21.44
CA PHE A 164 -4.36 12.51 21.18
C PHE A 164 -5.61 12.12 21.97
N THR A 165 -5.80 10.84 22.25
CA THR A 165 -6.91 10.36 23.09
C THR A 165 -6.80 10.93 24.51
N GLN A 166 -5.57 11.03 25.05
CA GLN A 166 -5.31 11.68 26.35
C GLN A 166 -5.69 13.17 26.36
N GLN A 167 -5.73 13.82 25.19
CA GLN A 167 -6.15 15.22 25.01
C GLN A 167 -7.65 15.35 24.69
N GLY A 168 -8.40 14.25 24.81
CA GLY A 168 -9.85 14.20 24.61
C GLY A 168 -10.30 14.03 23.15
N PHE A 169 -9.41 13.69 22.23
CA PHE A 169 -9.79 13.42 20.85
C PHE A 169 -10.33 12.00 20.65
N SER A 170 -11.41 11.88 19.88
CA SER A 170 -11.87 10.63 19.29
C SER A 170 -11.10 10.38 17.99
N CYS A 171 -10.26 9.35 17.98
CA CYS A 171 -9.37 9.07 16.86
C CYS A 171 -9.83 7.86 16.03
N HIS A 172 -9.89 8.02 14.72
CA HIS A 172 -10.00 6.92 13.75
C HIS A 172 -8.64 6.72 13.07
N ILE A 173 -8.18 5.48 12.99
CA ILE A 173 -6.90 5.13 12.40
C ILE A 173 -7.12 4.18 11.22
N TYR A 174 -6.35 4.37 10.15
CA TYR A 174 -6.42 3.53 8.96
C TYR A 174 -5.01 3.24 8.46
N SER A 175 -4.70 1.97 8.24
CA SER A 175 -3.58 1.59 7.39
C SER A 175 -4.15 1.11 6.06
N VAL A 176 -3.72 1.73 4.96
CA VAL A 176 -4.23 1.47 3.62
C VAL A 176 -3.09 1.01 2.71
N GLU A 177 -3.29 -0.12 2.03
CA GLU A 177 -2.22 -0.76 1.28
C GLU A 177 -2.67 -1.23 -0.10
N VAL A 178 -1.77 -1.07 -1.08
CA VAL A 178 -1.89 -1.68 -2.39
C VAL A 178 -0.55 -2.28 -2.77
N GLY A 179 -0.51 -3.58 -3.03
CA GLY A 179 0.72 -4.25 -3.40
C GLY A 179 1.29 -3.75 -4.73
N ALA A 180 2.58 -3.94 -4.92
CA ALA A 180 3.34 -3.45 -6.08
C ALA A 180 2.79 -3.94 -7.42
N ARG A 181 2.04 -5.04 -7.42
CA ARG A 181 1.38 -5.62 -8.60
C ARG A 181 -0.12 -5.31 -8.64
N GLY A 182 -0.58 -4.31 -7.87
CA GLY A 182 -1.96 -3.85 -7.87
C GLY A 182 -2.93 -4.69 -7.03
N ILE A 183 -2.45 -5.59 -6.16
CA ILE A 183 -3.33 -6.32 -5.23
C ILE A 183 -3.77 -5.37 -4.10
N VAL A 184 -5.06 -5.14 -3.97
CA VAL A 184 -5.61 -4.14 -3.04
C VAL A 184 -6.08 -4.77 -1.74
N SER A 185 -5.65 -4.19 -0.62
CA SER A 185 -6.14 -4.52 0.72
C SER A 185 -7.59 -4.08 0.92
N LYS A 186 -8.38 -4.88 1.64
CA LYS A 186 -9.76 -4.55 2.05
C LYS A 186 -9.84 -3.18 2.74
N ASN A 187 -8.76 -2.76 3.39
CA ASN A 187 -8.70 -1.50 4.14
C ASN A 187 -8.77 -0.26 3.26
N VAL A 188 -8.35 -0.34 1.99
CA VAL A 188 -8.55 0.76 1.03
C VAL A 188 -10.04 0.98 0.77
N PHE A 189 -10.80 -0.09 0.58
CA PHE A 189 -12.24 -0.02 0.42
C PHE A 189 -12.93 0.43 1.71
N GLY A 190 -12.53 -0.15 2.85
CA GLY A 190 -13.04 0.20 4.18
C GLY A 190 -12.89 1.69 4.46
N TYR A 191 -11.68 2.23 4.29
CA TYR A 191 -11.39 3.65 4.44
C TYR A 191 -12.31 4.53 3.60
N LEU A 192 -12.42 4.28 2.29
CA LEU A 192 -13.25 5.11 1.41
C LEU A 192 -14.74 5.05 1.79
N ARG A 193 -15.24 3.86 2.17
CA ARG A 193 -16.62 3.68 2.63
C ARG A 193 -16.87 4.36 3.97
N ASP A 194 -15.91 4.31 4.89
CA ASP A 194 -15.97 4.97 6.19
C ASP A 194 -15.90 6.49 6.07
N LEU A 195 -15.31 7.04 5.00
CA LEU A 195 -15.45 8.45 4.64
C LEU A 195 -16.83 8.81 4.05
N GLY A 196 -17.70 7.82 3.82
CA GLY A 196 -19.01 8.02 3.20
C GLY A 196 -18.97 8.17 1.67
N THR A 197 -17.92 7.65 1.02
CA THR A 197 -17.80 7.63 -0.44
C THR A 197 -18.80 6.63 -1.04
N PRO A 198 -19.61 7.02 -2.04
CA PRO A 198 -20.55 6.09 -2.69
C PRO A 198 -19.83 4.94 -3.40
N GLU A 199 -20.42 3.74 -3.39
CA GLU A 199 -19.78 2.51 -3.93
C GLU A 199 -19.28 2.66 -5.38
N PRO A 200 -20.02 3.27 -6.34
CA PRO A 200 -19.49 3.49 -7.69
C PRO A 200 -18.20 4.32 -7.69
N SER A 201 -18.11 5.34 -6.83
CA SER A 201 -16.92 6.18 -6.66
C SER A 201 -15.79 5.42 -5.97
N VAL A 202 -16.08 4.56 -4.98
CA VAL A 202 -15.09 3.66 -4.36
C VAL A 202 -14.43 2.80 -5.44
N GLN A 203 -15.23 2.12 -6.26
CA GLN A 203 -14.74 1.24 -7.32
C GLN A 203 -13.90 1.99 -8.36
N LEU A 204 -14.32 3.19 -8.76
CA LEU A 204 -13.57 4.03 -9.69
C LEU A 204 -12.23 4.48 -9.12
N THR A 205 -12.21 4.96 -7.87
CA THR A 205 -10.99 5.38 -7.18
C THR A 205 -10.01 4.22 -7.05
N VAL A 206 -10.48 3.05 -6.58
CA VAL A 206 -9.62 1.87 -6.41
C VAL A 206 -9.04 1.42 -7.75
N ARG A 207 -9.84 1.35 -8.82
CA ARG A 207 -9.32 1.03 -10.17
C ARG A 207 -8.28 2.03 -10.66
N GLY A 208 -8.47 3.32 -10.36
CA GLY A 208 -7.50 4.36 -10.67
C GLY A 208 -6.16 4.15 -9.96
N VAL A 209 -6.20 3.84 -8.67
CA VAL A 209 -5.01 3.55 -7.85
C VAL A 209 -4.28 2.30 -8.36
N ILE A 210 -5.03 1.21 -8.60
CA ILE A 210 -4.47 -0.04 -9.14
C ILE A 210 -3.68 0.24 -10.41
N ARG A 211 -4.32 0.90 -11.38
CA ARG A 211 -3.71 1.21 -12.67
C ARG A 211 -2.45 2.05 -12.50
N ALA A 212 -2.51 3.13 -11.72
CA ALA A 212 -1.37 4.01 -11.53
C ALA A 212 -0.18 3.30 -10.85
N ILE A 213 -0.43 2.41 -9.89
CA ILE A 213 0.62 1.62 -9.24
C ILE A 213 1.26 0.63 -10.23
N ILE A 214 0.45 -0.03 -11.06
CA ILE A 214 0.96 -0.94 -12.09
C ILE A 214 1.81 -0.17 -13.11
N GLU A 215 1.32 0.96 -13.62
CA GLU A 215 2.05 1.81 -14.57
C GLU A 215 3.41 2.28 -14.01
N GLU A 216 3.44 2.66 -12.73
CA GLU A 216 4.69 3.03 -12.05
C GLU A 216 5.63 1.83 -11.89
N SER A 217 5.11 0.67 -11.48
CA SER A 217 5.90 -0.57 -11.40
C SER A 217 6.47 -0.98 -12.76
N GLU A 218 5.70 -0.86 -13.84
CA GLU A 218 6.16 -1.11 -15.21
C GLU A 218 7.22 -0.11 -15.68
N SER A 219 7.09 1.16 -15.29
CA SER A 219 8.07 2.21 -15.60
C SER A 219 9.45 1.85 -15.03
N LEU A 220 9.48 1.39 -13.77
CA LEU A 220 10.71 0.92 -13.13
C LEU A 220 11.34 -0.24 -13.91
N LEU A 221 10.54 -1.23 -14.32
CA LEU A 221 11.06 -2.36 -15.08
C LEU A 221 11.58 -1.96 -16.48
N ARG A 222 10.96 -0.97 -17.13
CA ARG A 222 11.39 -0.44 -18.44
C ARG A 222 12.65 0.41 -18.36
N ALA A 223 12.83 1.15 -17.27
CA ALA A 223 13.99 2.01 -17.05
C ALA A 223 15.24 1.23 -16.62
N MET A 224 15.13 -0.09 -16.38
CA MET A 224 16.25 -0.93 -16.02
C MET A 224 17.35 -0.89 -17.08
N PRO A 225 18.59 -0.50 -16.73
CA PRO A 225 19.74 -0.65 -17.62
C PRO A 225 19.86 -2.13 -18.02
N VAL A 226 20.08 -2.41 -19.30
CA VAL A 226 20.39 -3.79 -19.71
C VAL A 226 21.72 -4.15 -19.04
N ALA A 227 21.72 -5.19 -18.20
CA ALA A 227 22.94 -5.72 -17.62
C ALA A 227 23.89 -6.03 -18.78
N GLN A 228 24.98 -5.27 -18.89
CA GLN A 228 25.99 -5.53 -19.90
C GLN A 228 26.46 -6.95 -19.65
N GLN A 229 26.17 -7.85 -20.59
CA GLN A 229 26.72 -9.19 -20.58
C GLN A 229 28.24 -9.01 -20.56
N PHE A 230 28.86 -9.27 -19.41
CA PHE A 230 30.29 -9.54 -19.37
C PHE A 230 30.48 -10.78 -20.25
N PHE A 231 30.79 -10.54 -21.52
CA PHE A 231 31.38 -11.55 -22.37
C PHE A 231 32.63 -12.01 -21.63
N GLN A 232 32.53 -13.20 -21.05
CA GLN A 232 33.70 -14.02 -20.77
C GLN A 232 34.48 -14.04 -22.08
N SER A 233 35.65 -13.40 -22.09
CA SER A 233 36.59 -13.52 -23.20
C SER A 233 36.94 -15.00 -23.32
N PRO A 234 36.54 -15.71 -24.39
CA PRO A 234 37.17 -16.96 -24.71
C PRO A 234 38.47 -16.60 -25.45
N PHE A 235 39.59 -17.19 -25.04
CA PHE A 235 40.91 -17.06 -25.67
C PHE A 235 41.76 -15.86 -25.19
N SER A 236 42.63 -16.16 -24.22
CA SER A 236 44.01 -15.67 -24.25
C SER A 236 44.94 -16.87 -23.95
N PRO A 237 45.61 -17.39 -24.99
CA PRO A 237 47.05 -17.63 -24.94
C PRO A 237 47.80 -16.52 -25.67
#